data_AF-D7FVU9-F1
#
_entry.id   AF-D7FVU9-F1
#
_cell.length_a   1.000
_cell.length_b   1.000
_cell.length_c   1.000
_cell.angle_alpha   90.00
_cell.angle_beta   90.00
_cell.angle_gamma   90.00
#
_symmetry.space_group_name_H-M   'P 1'
#
loop_
_entity.id
_entity.type
_entity.pdbx_description
1 polymer ?
#
loop_
_entity_poly.entity_id
_entity_poly.type
_entity_poly.pdbx_seq_one_letter_code
_entity_poly.pdbx_strand_id
1 'polypeptide(L)'
;MDAAAAKSFKLDASAGGCSGMFWRTKPEMGSTTSSSDWPRNGTMLKGWYVTEHPGWVKIDHPEGYWMPVEQHGKAVMHEVDS
;
A
#
# COMPACT_ATOMS: atom_id res chain seq x y z
N MET A 1 -7.86 -19.69 -9.98
CA MET A 1 -6.86 -18.81 -9.34
C MET A 1 -7.50 -18.35 -8.05
N ASP A 2 -7.10 -18.91 -6.91
CA ASP A 2 -7.50 -18.39 -5.61
C ASP A 2 -6.94 -16.97 -5.49
N ALA A 3 -7.74 -15.97 -5.84
CA ALA A 3 -7.44 -14.62 -5.44
C ALA A 3 -7.45 -14.62 -3.91
N ALA A 4 -6.34 -14.24 -3.29
CA ALA A 4 -6.33 -14.01 -1.85
C ALA A 4 -7.55 -13.13 -1.49
N ALA A 5 -8.15 -13.34 -0.32
CA ALA A 5 -9.24 -12.47 0.10
C ALA A 5 -8.71 -11.03 0.27
N ALA A 6 -9.47 -10.04 -0.18
CA ALA A 6 -9.11 -8.64 0.03
C ALA A 6 -9.10 -8.35 1.53
N LYS A 7 -8.04 -7.70 2.00
CA LYS A 7 -7.86 -7.27 3.39
C LYS A 7 -7.98 -5.77 3.50
N SER A 8 -8.31 -5.32 4.71
CA SER A 8 -8.39 -3.90 5.05
C SER A 8 -7.11 -3.44 5.73
N PHE A 9 -6.73 -2.21 5.46
CA PHE A 9 -5.36 -1.79 5.54
C PHE A 9 -5.31 -0.31 5.91
N LYS A 10 -4.75 0.05 7.06
CA LYS A 10 -4.56 1.45 7.47
C LYS A 10 -3.17 1.91 7.06
N LEU A 11 -3.09 2.97 6.27
CA LEU A 11 -1.81 3.59 5.92
C LEU A 11 -1.30 4.46 7.08
N ASP A 12 -0.03 4.30 7.44
CA ASP A 12 0.66 5.17 8.39
C ASP A 12 2.15 5.35 8.03
N ALA A 13 2.45 6.42 7.30
CA ALA A 13 3.83 6.80 6.98
C ALA A 13 4.43 7.79 8.01
N SER A 14 3.75 8.02 9.14
CA SER A 14 4.19 9.02 10.14
C SER A 14 5.52 8.65 10.78
N ALA A 15 5.84 7.36 10.85
CA ALA A 15 7.12 6.90 11.37
C ALA A 15 8.31 7.41 10.53
N GLY A 16 8.11 7.70 9.24
CA GLY A 16 9.09 8.35 8.36
C GLY A 16 9.04 9.88 8.36
N GLY A 17 8.17 10.50 9.16
CA GLY A 17 7.90 11.95 9.14
C GLY A 17 7.04 12.40 7.96
N CYS A 18 6.40 11.46 7.24
CA CYS A 18 5.54 11.76 6.09
C CYS A 18 4.07 11.89 6.50
N SER A 19 3.29 12.65 5.73
CA SER A 19 1.83 12.79 5.93
C SER A 19 0.99 11.72 5.21
N GLY A 20 1.67 10.76 4.56
CA GLY A 20 1.11 9.62 3.84
C GLY A 20 2.08 9.17 2.76
N MET A 21 1.57 8.53 1.71
CA MET A 21 2.41 7.89 0.70
C MET A 21 1.86 8.05 -0.71
N PHE A 22 2.73 8.33 -1.68
CA PHE A 22 2.38 8.29 -3.10
C PHE A 22 2.13 6.87 -3.57
N TRP A 23 1.13 6.66 -4.43
CA TRP A 23 0.88 5.36 -5.03
C TRP A 23 2.10 4.87 -5.83
N ARG A 24 2.30 3.56 -5.86
CA ARG A 24 3.33 2.90 -6.66
C ARG A 24 2.69 2.16 -7.83
N THR A 25 3.32 2.23 -8.99
CA THR A 25 2.81 1.56 -10.21
C THR A 25 3.24 0.09 -10.28
N LYS A 26 4.40 -0.28 -9.72
CA LYS A 26 4.77 -1.67 -9.40
C LYS A 26 5.86 -1.76 -8.31
N PRO A 27 6.01 -2.93 -7.64
CA PRO A 27 7.03 -3.18 -6.63
C PRO A 27 8.48 -2.89 -7.07
N GLU A 28 8.81 -3.26 -8.31
CA GLU A 28 10.21 -3.32 -8.77
C GLU A 28 10.70 -2.04 -9.48
N MET A 29 9.80 -1.12 -9.86
CA MET A 29 10.20 0.08 -10.60
C MET A 29 10.51 1.27 -9.70
N GLY A 30 10.21 1.21 -8.40
CA GLY A 30 10.34 2.36 -7.49
C GLY A 30 9.50 3.58 -7.87
N SER A 31 8.74 3.51 -8.98
CA SER A 31 8.07 4.65 -9.60
C SER A 31 6.85 5.04 -8.76
N THR A 32 6.93 6.22 -8.16
CA THR A 32 5.78 6.92 -7.59
C THR A 32 4.95 7.53 -8.70
N THR A 33 3.63 7.49 -8.59
CA THR A 33 2.76 8.39 -9.37
C THR A 33 2.44 9.63 -8.54
N SER A 34 2.39 10.78 -9.19
CA SER A 34 1.97 12.06 -8.59
C SER A 34 0.44 12.23 -8.63
N SER A 35 -0.31 11.13 -8.56
CA SER A 35 -1.78 11.19 -8.57
C SER A 35 -2.25 11.97 -7.35
N SER A 36 -3.16 12.92 -7.56
CA SER A 36 -3.58 13.89 -6.53
C SER A 36 -4.33 13.26 -5.36
N ASP A 37 -4.85 12.05 -5.54
CA ASP A 37 -5.63 11.26 -4.60
C ASP A 37 -4.77 10.35 -3.70
N TRP A 38 -3.45 10.55 -3.70
CA TRP A 38 -2.56 9.73 -2.89
C TRP A 38 -2.97 9.70 -1.40
N PRO A 39 -2.93 8.53 -0.75
CA PRO A 39 -3.54 8.32 0.55
C PRO A 39 -2.72 9.00 1.66
N ARG A 40 -3.45 9.61 2.59
CA ARG A 40 -2.86 10.25 3.78
C ARG A 40 -2.77 9.26 4.93
N ASN A 41 -2.00 9.60 5.95
CA ASN A 41 -1.96 8.80 7.18
C ASN A 41 -3.38 8.64 7.74
N GLY A 42 -3.73 7.42 8.13
CA GLY A 42 -5.06 7.04 8.59
C GLY A 42 -6.03 6.64 7.48
N THR A 43 -5.69 6.80 6.20
CA THR A 43 -6.53 6.31 5.11
C THR A 43 -6.67 4.78 5.19
N MET A 44 -7.92 4.32 5.10
CA MET A 44 -8.25 2.91 4.97
C MET A 44 -8.23 2.51 3.50
N LEU A 45 -7.41 1.52 3.20
CA LEU A 45 -7.24 0.91 1.89
C LEU A 45 -7.78 -0.52 1.93
N LYS A 46 -8.17 -1.02 0.76
CA LYS A 46 -8.43 -2.43 0.54
C LYS A 46 -7.42 -2.97 -0.45
N GLY A 47 -6.99 -4.20 -0.26
CA GLY A 47 -6.00 -4.79 -1.16
C GLY A 47 -5.65 -6.22 -0.84
N TRP A 48 -4.64 -6.73 -1.53
CA TRP A 48 -4.20 -8.11 -1.48
C TRP A 48 -2.70 -8.19 -1.28
N TYR A 49 -2.25 -9.04 -0.36
CA TYR A 49 -0.87 -9.50 -0.40
C TYR A 49 -0.66 -10.30 -1.67
N VAL A 50 0.47 -10.07 -2.33
CA VAL A 50 0.85 -10.77 -3.54
C VAL A 50 2.05 -11.64 -3.22
N THR A 51 1.91 -12.96 -3.34
CA THR A 51 2.95 -13.94 -3.02
C THR A 51 4.20 -13.77 -3.89
N GLU A 52 4.02 -13.36 -5.16
CA GLU A 52 5.11 -13.07 -6.10
C GLU A 52 5.92 -11.82 -5.73
N HIS A 53 5.33 -10.93 -4.93
CA HIS A 53 5.95 -9.68 -4.47
C HIS A 53 5.80 -9.52 -2.95
N PRO A 54 6.54 -10.31 -2.16
CA PRO A 54 6.47 -10.24 -0.71
C PRO A 54 6.84 -8.85 -0.20
N GLY A 55 6.13 -8.38 0.82
CA GLY A 55 6.28 -7.01 1.34
C GLY A 55 5.52 -5.95 0.55
N TRP A 56 4.65 -6.34 -0.37
CA TRP A 56 3.78 -5.43 -1.12
C TRP A 56 2.31 -5.82 -1.03
N VAL A 57 1.46 -4.80 -1.08
CA VAL A 57 0.01 -4.92 -1.18
C VAL A 57 -0.42 -4.32 -2.51
N LYS A 58 -1.15 -5.09 -3.31
CA LYS A 58 -1.87 -4.57 -4.47
C LYS A 58 -3.17 -3.95 -3.99
N ILE A 59 -3.37 -2.67 -4.26
CA ILE A 59 -4.53 -1.91 -3.79
C ILE A 59 -5.70 -2.10 -4.74
N ASP A 60 -6.90 -2.22 -4.18
CA ASP A 60 -8.18 -2.16 -4.89
C ASP A 60 -8.42 -0.73 -5.38
N HIS A 61 -7.77 -0.39 -6.50
CA HIS A 61 -7.84 0.90 -7.14
C HIS A 61 -7.94 0.70 -8.67
N PRO A 62 -8.76 1.48 -9.40
CA PRO A 62 -8.94 1.32 -10.85
C PRO A 62 -7.64 1.33 -11.66
N GLU A 63 -6.66 2.14 -11.22
CA GLU A 63 -5.33 2.27 -11.85
C GLU A 63 -4.36 1.13 -11.49
N GLY A 64 -4.76 0.17 -10.64
CA GLY A 64 -3.94 -0.99 -10.28
C GLY A 64 -2.71 -0.66 -9.43
N TYR A 65 -2.86 0.26 -8.48
CA TYR A 65 -1.78 0.73 -7.63
C TYR A 65 -1.29 -0.29 -6.59
N TRP A 66 -0.09 -0.03 -6.10
CA TRP A 66 0.61 -0.83 -5.09
C TRP A 66 1.09 0.04 -3.95
N MET A 67 1.20 -0.58 -2.77
CA MET A 67 1.84 0.01 -1.60
C MET A 67 2.79 -0.99 -0.93
N PRO A 68 3.96 -0.54 -0.46
CA PRO A 68 4.83 -1.39 0.33
C PRO A 68 4.21 -1.60 1.72
N VAL A 69 4.48 -2.76 2.30
CA VAL A 69 4.14 -3.05 3.70
C VAL A 69 5.05 -2.26 4.64
N GLU A 70 6.31 -2.12 4.25
CA GLU A 70 7.36 -1.45 5.01
C GLU A 70 8.12 -0.46 4.11
N GLN A 71 8.45 0.71 4.65
CA GLN A 71 9.36 1.67 4.03
C GLN A 71 10.47 2.07 5.00
N HIS A 72 11.73 1.92 4.56
CA HIS A 72 12.92 2.25 5.36
C HIS A 72 12.96 1.55 6.74
N GLY A 73 12.58 0.27 6.83
CA GLY A 73 12.59 -0.45 8.11
C GLY A 73 11.36 -0.18 8.98
N LYS A 74 10.37 0.57 8.49
CA LYS A 74 9.17 0.97 9.25
C LYS A 74 7.91 0.51 8.55
N ALA A 75 7.06 -0.23 9.26
CA ALA A 75 5.76 -0.61 8.74
C ALA A 75 4.97 0.66 8.39
N VAL A 76 4.45 0.70 7.17
CA VAL A 76 3.60 1.79 6.68
C VAL A 76 2.20 1.32 6.34
N MET A 77 2.01 0.01 6.19
CA MET A 77 0.69 -0.60 6.06
C MET A 77 0.40 -1.49 7.25
N HIS A 78 -0.67 -1.14 7.97
CA HIS A 78 -1.16 -1.92 9.09
C HIS A 78 -2.45 -2.62 8.67
N GLU A 79 -2.42 -3.94 8.59
CA GLU A 79 -3.64 -4.73 8.43
C GLU A 79 -4.57 -4.45 9.62
N VAL A 80 -5.85 -4.23 9.32
CA VAL A 80 -6.88 -4.18 10.33
C VAL A 80 -7.77 -5.40 10.16
N ASP A 81 -7.96 -6.15 11.24
CA ASP A 81 -8.99 -7.17 11.29
C ASP A 81 -10.34 -6.47 11.15
N SER A 82 -11.07 -6.82 10.09
CA SER A 82 -12.46 -6.39 9.86
C SER A 82 -13.44 -7.26 10.62
#